data_AF-A0A7Y7QWY2-F1
#
_entry.id   AF-A0A7Y7QWY2-F1
#
_cell.length_a   1.000
_cell.length_b   1.000
_cell.length_c   1.000
_cell.angle_alpha   90.00
_cell.angle_beta   90.00
_cell.angle_gamma   90.00
#
_symmetry.space_group_name_H-M   'P 1'
#
loop_
_entity.id
_entity.type
_entity.pdbx_description
1 polymer ?
#
loop_
_entity_poly.entity_id
_entity_poly.type
_entity_poly.pdbx_seq_one_letter_code
_entity_poly.pdbx_strand_id
1 'polypeptide(L)'
;MTAAAAPPPPVAAPSPSPTPAHFVVRRILDLKKPLSHGDYVWDESGAPDGPVVITVDLAAQVVSIFRDGYEIGTAAIIYGADNMPTPLGVFPILQKDADHVSNLYDAPMPYMLRLTNDGVAIHASDVRYGNATHGCVGVPTGFARKLFAATHLGDRVIVTNGKRLSMGQSIVG
;
A
#
# COMPACT_ATOMS: atom_id res chain seq x y z
N MET A 1 -54.24 -26.07 20.95
CA MET A 1 -52.85 -26.53 21.12
C MET A 1 -52.15 -26.31 19.80
N THR A 2 -51.36 -25.26 19.67
CA THR A 2 -50.59 -24.94 18.45
C THR A 2 -49.13 -24.89 18.86
N ALA A 3 -48.36 -25.88 18.42
CA ALA A 3 -46.91 -25.92 18.63
C ALA A 3 -46.24 -24.97 17.62
N ALA A 4 -45.44 -24.03 18.12
CA ALA A 4 -44.60 -23.18 17.28
C ALA A 4 -43.38 -23.98 16.80
N ALA A 5 -43.12 -23.95 15.50
CA ALA A 5 -41.94 -24.58 14.89
C ALA A 5 -40.66 -23.81 15.22
N ALA A 6 -39.57 -24.54 15.51
CA ALA A 6 -38.26 -23.97 15.82
C ALA A 6 -37.58 -23.36 14.56
N PRO A 7 -36.74 -22.32 14.72
CA PRO A 7 -36.06 -21.68 13.60
C PRO A 7 -34.94 -22.58 13.01
N PRO A 8 -34.59 -22.40 11.72
CA PRO A 8 -33.53 -23.17 11.07
C PRO A 8 -32.14 -22.82 11.65
N PRO A 9 -31.18 -23.76 11.59
CA PRO A 9 -29.82 -23.52 12.08
C PRO A 9 -29.11 -22.47 11.21
N PRO A 10 -28.17 -21.69 11.81
CA PRO A 10 -27.41 -20.69 11.07
C PRO A 10 -26.50 -21.38 10.04
N VAL A 11 -26.55 -20.90 8.79
CA VAL A 11 -25.62 -21.31 7.74
C VAL A 11 -24.21 -20.86 8.14
N ALA A 12 -23.28 -21.79 8.26
CA ALA A 12 -21.90 -21.50 8.61
C ALA A 12 -21.26 -20.56 7.58
N ALA A 13 -20.65 -19.47 8.04
CA ALA A 13 -19.89 -18.56 7.19
C ALA A 13 -18.68 -19.29 6.56
N PRO A 14 -18.29 -18.95 5.32
CA PRO A 14 -17.12 -19.54 4.68
C PRO A 14 -15.85 -19.23 5.48
N SER A 15 -15.03 -20.26 5.72
CA SER A 15 -13.74 -20.12 6.39
C SER A 15 -12.76 -19.29 5.54
N PRO A 16 -11.91 -18.44 6.13
CA PRO A 16 -10.89 -17.71 5.39
C PRO A 16 -9.93 -18.69 4.71
N SER A 17 -9.69 -18.51 3.41
CA SER A 17 -8.71 -19.30 2.66
C SER A 17 -7.30 -19.10 3.25
N PRO A 18 -6.43 -20.13 3.25
CA PRO A 18 -5.06 -19.98 3.72
C PRO A 18 -4.33 -18.94 2.88
N THR A 19 -3.71 -17.96 3.55
CA THR A 19 -2.85 -16.97 2.93
C THR A 19 -1.75 -17.66 2.11
N PRO A 20 -1.60 -17.36 0.79
CA PRO A 20 -0.51 -17.93 0.01
C PRO A 20 0.85 -17.53 0.61
N ALA A 21 1.80 -18.48 0.67
CA ALA A 21 3.10 -18.34 1.33
C ALA A 21 3.98 -17.18 0.82
N HIS A 22 3.67 -16.64 -0.36
CA HIS A 22 4.31 -15.46 -0.98
C HIS A 22 3.92 -14.14 -0.30
N PHE A 23 2.95 -14.17 0.61
CA PHE A 23 2.47 -13.02 1.36
C PHE A 23 2.87 -13.08 2.82
N VAL A 24 3.96 -13.77 3.17
CA VAL A 24 4.50 -13.75 4.53
C VAL A 24 5.76 -12.90 4.55
N VAL A 25 5.91 -12.00 5.51
CA VAL A 25 7.13 -11.18 5.65
C VAL A 25 8.33 -12.07 6.02
N ARG A 26 9.31 -12.14 5.12
CA ARG A 26 10.56 -12.92 5.24
C ARG A 26 11.78 -12.06 5.54
N ARG A 27 11.76 -10.79 5.16
CA ARG A 27 12.80 -9.82 5.47
C ARG A 27 12.21 -8.43 5.58
N ILE A 28 12.67 -7.69 6.56
CA ILE A 28 12.46 -6.24 6.71
C ILE A 28 13.82 -5.57 6.54
N LEU A 29 13.86 -4.43 5.85
CA LEU A 29 15.09 -3.66 5.67
C LEU A 29 15.58 -3.11 7.01
N ASP A 30 16.88 -3.21 7.24
CA ASP A 30 17.50 -2.64 8.44
C ASP A 30 17.67 -1.13 8.29
N LEU A 31 16.84 -0.37 9.00
CA LEU A 31 16.88 1.08 8.99
C LEU A 31 17.82 1.60 10.08
N LYS A 32 19.00 2.08 9.66
CA LYS A 32 19.99 2.69 10.57
C LYS A 32 19.48 3.93 11.32
N LYS A 33 18.46 4.60 10.78
CA LYS A 33 17.79 5.76 11.38
C LYS A 33 16.29 5.70 11.06
N PRO A 34 15.43 6.32 11.89
CA PRO A 34 14.04 6.57 11.52
C PRO A 34 13.96 7.37 10.21
N LEU A 35 13.01 7.03 9.34
CA LEU A 35 12.77 7.77 8.11
C LEU A 35 12.19 9.14 8.44
N SER A 36 12.82 10.20 7.96
CA SER A 36 12.25 11.55 7.95
C SER A 36 11.57 11.83 6.61
N HIS A 37 10.78 12.90 6.54
CA HIS A 37 10.13 13.32 5.30
C HIS A 37 11.16 13.47 4.17
N GLY A 38 10.94 12.79 3.04
CA GLY A 38 11.86 12.75 1.90
C GLY A 38 12.89 11.62 1.93
N ASP A 39 13.12 10.97 3.08
CA ASP A 39 13.99 9.80 3.17
C ASP A 39 13.31 8.57 2.54
N TYR A 40 14.14 7.73 1.89
CA TYR A 40 13.75 6.39 1.48
C TYR A 40 14.97 5.46 1.49
N VAL A 41 14.70 4.16 1.59
CA VAL A 41 15.69 3.08 1.41
C VAL A 41 15.18 2.16 0.33
N TRP A 42 16.10 1.66 -0.49
CA TRP A 42 15.80 0.67 -1.53
C TRP A 42 16.95 -0.31 -1.66
N ASP A 43 16.66 -1.60 -1.50
CA ASP A 43 17.63 -2.68 -1.61
C ASP A 43 16.95 -3.99 -2.04
N GLU A 44 17.15 -4.36 -3.30
CA GLU A 44 16.66 -5.60 -3.89
C GLU A 44 17.64 -6.77 -3.70
N SER A 45 18.83 -6.54 -3.13
CA SER A 45 19.85 -7.58 -3.02
C SER A 45 19.33 -8.79 -2.24
N GLY A 46 19.41 -9.98 -2.83
CA GLY A 46 18.94 -11.22 -2.21
C GLY A 46 17.41 -11.38 -2.11
N ALA A 47 16.61 -10.45 -2.65
CA ALA A 47 15.19 -10.67 -2.82
C ALA A 47 14.95 -11.54 -4.08
N PRO A 48 14.22 -12.66 -3.97
CA PRO A 48 13.89 -13.47 -5.14
C PRO A 48 12.86 -12.75 -6.02
N ASP A 49 12.79 -13.17 -7.28
CA ASP A 49 11.69 -12.76 -8.16
C ASP A 49 10.37 -13.32 -7.62
N GLY A 50 9.29 -12.57 -7.81
CA GLY A 50 7.98 -12.98 -7.32
C GLY A 50 6.97 -11.84 -7.24
N PRO A 51 5.78 -12.12 -6.68
CA PRO A 51 4.72 -11.13 -6.58
C PRO A 51 5.16 -9.96 -5.70
N VAL A 52 4.73 -8.76 -6.08
CA VAL A 52 4.96 -7.54 -5.29
C VAL A 52 3.70 -7.18 -4.52
N VAL A 53 3.88 -6.81 -3.25
CA VAL A 53 2.84 -6.21 -2.43
C VAL A 53 3.36 -4.94 -1.78
N ILE A 54 2.52 -3.92 -1.80
CA ILE A 54 2.79 -2.61 -1.26
C ILE A 54 1.93 -2.44 -0.01
N THR A 55 2.53 -1.98 1.09
CA THR A 55 1.80 -1.67 2.31
C THR A 55 2.02 -0.21 2.67
N VAL A 56 0.96 0.50 3.00
CA VAL A 56 0.96 1.88 3.44
C VAL A 56 0.35 1.93 4.84
N ASP A 57 1.10 2.42 5.81
CA ASP A 57 0.60 2.68 7.16
C ASP A 57 0.51 4.20 7.37
N LEU A 58 -0.71 4.72 7.44
CA LEU A 58 -0.97 6.15 7.58
C LEU A 58 -0.57 6.69 8.96
N ALA A 59 -0.71 5.90 10.03
CA ALA A 59 -0.31 6.32 11.38
C ALA A 59 1.22 6.42 11.49
N ALA A 60 1.93 5.47 10.85
CA ALA A 60 3.39 5.48 10.82
C ALA A 60 3.95 6.44 9.75
N GLN A 61 3.12 6.92 8.82
CA GLN A 61 3.52 7.69 7.65
C GLN A 61 4.59 6.98 6.80
N VAL A 62 4.45 5.68 6.60
CA VAL A 62 5.43 4.85 5.88
C VAL A 62 4.76 4.02 4.79
N VAL A 63 5.43 3.89 3.65
CA VAL A 63 5.17 2.85 2.64
C VAL A 63 6.31 1.83 2.64
N SER A 64 5.96 0.55 2.46
CA SER A 64 6.89 -0.57 2.37
C SER A 64 6.54 -1.46 1.18
N ILE A 65 7.56 -1.90 0.44
CA ILE A 65 7.43 -2.68 -0.80
C ILE A 65 8.04 -4.05 -0.55
N PHE A 66 7.24 -5.09 -0.70
CA PHE A 66 7.68 -6.48 -0.53
C PHE A 66 7.66 -7.20 -1.87
N ARG A 67 8.74 -7.91 -2.20
CA ARG A 67 8.79 -8.88 -3.31
C ARG A 67 9.00 -10.26 -2.72
N ASP A 68 8.04 -11.16 -2.92
CA ASP A 68 8.03 -12.51 -2.32
C ASP A 68 8.28 -12.49 -0.79
N GLY A 69 7.72 -11.50 -0.09
CA GLY A 69 7.91 -11.33 1.35
C GLY A 69 9.21 -10.66 1.79
N TYR A 70 10.12 -10.32 0.88
CA TYR A 70 11.32 -9.55 1.18
C TYR A 70 11.03 -8.07 0.98
N GLU A 71 11.18 -7.25 2.02
CA GLU A 71 11.12 -5.80 1.86
C GLU A 71 12.29 -5.35 0.98
N ILE A 72 11.96 -4.71 -0.14
CA ILE A 72 12.91 -4.20 -1.14
C ILE A 72 12.95 -2.67 -1.17
N GLY A 73 11.98 -2.00 -0.53
CA GLY A 73 12.00 -0.56 -0.40
C GLY A 73 11.05 -0.06 0.66
N THR A 74 11.40 1.06 1.28
CA THR A 74 10.53 1.78 2.22
C THR A 74 10.80 3.28 2.15
N ALA A 75 9.77 4.09 2.37
CA ALA A 75 9.85 5.55 2.33
C ALA A 75 8.89 6.20 3.33
N ALA A 76 9.27 7.40 3.80
CA ALA A 76 8.31 8.30 4.42
C ALA A 76 7.30 8.80 3.36
N ILE A 77 6.05 8.99 3.77
CA ILE A 77 4.97 9.45 2.87
C ILE A 77 4.31 10.72 3.37
N ILE A 78 3.63 11.40 2.45
CA ILE A 78 2.49 12.27 2.78
C ILE A 78 1.20 11.62 2.26
N TYR A 79 0.06 11.94 2.87
CA TYR A 79 -1.23 11.35 2.51
C TYR A 79 -2.36 12.38 2.60
N GLY A 80 -3.59 11.91 2.38
CA GLY A 80 -4.78 12.76 2.33
C GLY A 80 -5.00 13.57 3.60
N ALA A 81 -5.36 14.84 3.45
CA ALA A 81 -5.76 15.70 4.57
C ALA A 81 -7.02 15.15 5.27
N ASP A 82 -7.28 15.59 6.51
CA ASP A 82 -8.40 15.08 7.33
C ASP A 82 -9.77 15.24 6.66
N ASN A 83 -9.96 16.29 5.86
CA ASN A 83 -11.17 16.55 5.09
C ASN A 83 -11.23 15.81 3.73
N MET A 84 -10.12 15.16 3.32
CA MET A 84 -10.03 14.37 2.10
C MET A 84 -9.09 13.16 2.32
N PRO A 85 -9.50 12.22 3.19
CA PRO A 85 -8.62 11.18 3.72
C PRO A 85 -8.24 10.15 2.67
N THR A 86 -7.06 9.56 2.83
CA THR A 86 -6.66 8.38 2.04
C THR A 86 -7.49 7.18 2.48
N PRO A 87 -8.14 6.45 1.54
CA PRO A 87 -9.01 5.33 1.88
C PRO A 87 -8.20 4.14 2.42
N LEU A 88 -8.74 3.47 3.44
CA LEU A 88 -8.20 2.23 3.98
C LEU A 88 -8.72 1.02 3.18
N GLY A 89 -7.92 -0.04 3.09
CA GLY A 89 -8.34 -1.28 2.43
C GLY A 89 -7.25 -1.92 1.57
N VAL A 90 -7.68 -2.82 0.68
CA VAL A 90 -6.82 -3.49 -0.28
C VAL A 90 -7.24 -3.07 -1.68
N PHE A 91 -6.30 -2.52 -2.43
CA PHE A 91 -6.51 -1.98 -3.77
C PHE A 91 -5.56 -2.65 -4.77
N PRO A 92 -6.01 -3.01 -5.97
CA PRO A 92 -5.11 -3.34 -7.06
C PRO A 92 -4.49 -2.08 -7.67
N ILE A 93 -3.32 -2.19 -8.28
CA ILE A 93 -2.84 -1.17 -9.23
C ILE A 93 -3.67 -1.28 -10.51
N LEU A 94 -4.53 -0.29 -10.75
CA LEU A 94 -5.44 -0.22 -11.89
C LEU A 94 -4.80 0.39 -13.14
N GLN A 95 -3.89 1.34 -12.95
CA GLN A 95 -3.22 2.07 -14.03
C GLN A 95 -1.82 2.46 -13.59
N LYS A 96 -0.92 2.53 -14.58
CA LYS A 96 0.42 3.08 -14.45
C LYS A 96 0.63 4.15 -15.51
N ASP A 97 1.10 5.31 -15.10
CA ASP A 97 1.42 6.42 -16.01
C ASP A 97 2.61 7.22 -15.44
N ALA A 98 3.73 7.23 -16.17
CA ALA A 98 4.95 7.86 -15.70
C ALA A 98 4.87 9.40 -15.72
N ASP A 99 4.06 9.96 -16.62
CA ASP A 99 3.99 11.39 -16.91
C ASP A 99 2.58 11.93 -16.65
N HIS A 100 1.85 11.31 -15.72
CA HIS A 100 0.46 11.64 -15.44
C HIS A 100 0.28 13.09 -14.98
N VAL A 101 -0.80 13.72 -15.46
CA VAL A 101 -1.30 14.99 -14.96
C VAL A 101 -2.72 14.77 -14.46
N SER A 102 -3.01 15.25 -13.24
CA SER A 102 -4.33 15.10 -12.63
C SER A 102 -5.41 15.82 -13.45
N ASN A 103 -6.44 15.08 -13.89
CA ASN A 103 -7.59 15.69 -14.56
C ASN A 103 -8.42 16.60 -13.63
N LEU A 104 -8.33 16.42 -12.31
CA LEU A 104 -9.13 17.17 -11.33
C LEU A 104 -8.41 18.43 -10.82
N TYR A 105 -7.07 18.38 -10.76
CA TYR A 105 -6.26 19.43 -10.15
C TYR A 105 -5.25 20.09 -11.11
N ASP A 106 -5.16 19.62 -12.36
CA ASP A 106 -4.20 20.08 -13.37
C ASP A 106 -2.75 20.12 -12.84
N ALA A 107 -2.41 19.11 -12.04
CA ALA A 107 -1.15 19.03 -11.30
C ALA A 107 -0.36 17.77 -11.72
N PRO A 108 0.97 17.86 -11.95
CA PRO A 108 1.79 16.71 -12.26
C PRO A 108 1.77 15.66 -11.14
N MET A 109 1.60 14.39 -11.52
CA MET A 109 1.67 13.22 -10.64
C MET A 109 2.65 12.19 -11.24
N PRO A 110 3.97 12.45 -11.23
CA PRO A 110 4.92 11.56 -11.91
C PRO A 110 4.94 10.16 -11.28
N TYR A 111 5.14 9.14 -12.11
CA TYR A 111 5.17 7.72 -11.69
C TYR A 111 3.88 7.28 -10.97
N MET A 112 2.73 7.72 -11.48
CA MET A 112 1.43 7.46 -10.91
C MET A 112 1.06 5.97 -10.99
N LEU A 113 0.56 5.45 -9.87
CA LEU A 113 -0.03 4.13 -9.70
C LEU A 113 -1.47 4.32 -9.19
N ARG A 114 -2.48 4.20 -10.06
CA ARG A 114 -3.89 4.41 -9.69
C ARG A 114 -4.42 3.23 -8.89
N LEU A 115 -5.07 3.51 -7.77
CA LEU A 115 -5.65 2.53 -6.85
C LEU A 115 -7.17 2.44 -6.95
N THR A 116 -7.82 3.56 -7.27
CA THR A 116 -9.28 3.67 -7.33
C THR A 116 -9.75 4.36 -8.61
N ASN A 117 -11.00 4.10 -9.01
CA ASN A 117 -11.59 4.72 -10.20
C ASN A 117 -11.87 6.22 -10.01
N ASP A 118 -12.05 6.68 -8.76
CA ASP A 118 -12.25 8.09 -8.42
C ASP A 118 -10.93 8.87 -8.27
N GLY A 119 -9.78 8.22 -8.46
CA GLY A 119 -8.52 8.89 -8.73
C GLY A 119 -7.45 8.83 -7.65
N VAL A 120 -7.67 8.11 -6.54
CA VAL A 120 -6.64 7.89 -5.51
C VAL A 120 -5.49 7.08 -6.12
N ALA A 121 -4.26 7.54 -5.89
CA ALA A 121 -3.05 6.96 -6.44
C ALA A 121 -1.86 7.05 -5.48
N ILE A 122 -0.82 6.25 -5.74
CA ILE A 122 0.54 6.51 -5.25
C ILE A 122 1.28 7.28 -6.36
N HIS A 123 1.97 8.38 -6.05
CA HIS A 123 2.77 9.11 -7.04
C HIS A 123 3.91 9.90 -6.40
N ALA A 124 4.85 10.37 -7.23
CA ALA A 124 5.91 11.27 -6.80
C ALA A 124 5.35 12.61 -6.30
N SER A 125 5.79 13.04 -5.14
CA SER A 125 5.41 14.30 -4.49
C SER A 125 6.60 14.95 -3.78
N ASP A 126 6.44 16.23 -3.42
CA ASP A 126 7.33 16.90 -2.46
C ASP A 126 6.97 16.47 -1.03
N VAL A 127 7.60 15.38 -0.56
CA VAL A 127 7.36 14.79 0.76
C VAL A 127 8.05 15.65 1.82
N ARG A 128 7.32 16.62 2.37
CA ARG A 128 7.78 17.56 3.39
C ARG A 128 6.76 17.70 4.51
N TYR A 129 7.26 18.09 5.69
CA TYR A 129 6.40 18.39 6.83
C TYR A 129 5.40 19.51 6.47
N GLY A 130 4.14 19.32 6.85
CA GLY A 130 3.05 20.26 6.57
C GLY A 130 2.37 20.07 5.21
N ASN A 131 2.92 19.24 4.33
CA ASN A 131 2.27 18.89 3.06
C ASN A 131 1.26 17.75 3.29
N ALA A 132 0.11 17.86 2.62
CA ALA A 132 -0.90 16.82 2.53
C ALA A 132 -1.40 16.74 1.09
N THR A 133 -2.07 15.64 0.75
CA THR A 133 -2.66 15.42 -0.57
C THR A 133 -4.19 15.50 -0.50
N HIS A 134 -4.83 15.36 -1.66
CA HIS A 134 -6.28 15.17 -1.79
C HIS A 134 -6.63 13.67 -1.85
N GLY A 135 -6.12 12.89 -0.89
CA GLY A 135 -6.37 11.45 -0.76
C GLY A 135 -5.28 10.53 -1.33
N CYS A 136 -4.44 11.02 -2.24
CA CYS A 136 -3.31 10.25 -2.80
C CYS A 136 -2.21 9.98 -1.76
N VAL A 137 -1.36 8.98 -2.02
CA VAL A 137 -0.14 8.74 -1.25
C VAL A 137 1.04 9.33 -2.00
N GLY A 138 1.65 10.37 -1.44
CA GLY A 138 2.83 11.02 -2.00
C GLY A 138 4.12 10.36 -1.48
N VAL A 139 5.01 10.01 -2.40
CA VAL A 139 6.33 9.40 -2.11
C VAL A 139 7.47 10.23 -2.72
N PRO A 140 8.72 10.11 -2.23
CA PRO A 140 9.86 10.78 -2.83
C PRO A 140 10.05 10.38 -4.30
N THR A 141 10.44 11.32 -5.16
CA THR A 141 10.52 11.07 -6.63
C THR A 141 11.44 9.90 -6.99
N GLY A 142 12.59 9.78 -6.33
CA GLY A 142 13.53 8.68 -6.57
C GLY A 142 12.95 7.31 -6.19
N PHE A 143 12.16 7.27 -5.12
CA PHE A 143 11.42 6.08 -4.70
C PHE A 143 10.29 5.75 -5.67
N ALA A 144 9.50 6.75 -6.08
CA ALA A 144 8.40 6.58 -7.02
C ALA A 144 8.84 5.92 -8.34
N ARG A 145 9.98 6.37 -8.89
CA ARG A 145 10.57 5.77 -10.10
C ARG A 145 10.90 4.28 -9.92
N LYS A 146 11.49 3.91 -8.78
CA LYS A 146 11.85 2.51 -8.48
C LYS A 146 10.62 1.65 -8.24
N LEU A 147 9.67 2.17 -7.46
CA LEU A 147 8.37 1.54 -7.23
C LEU A 147 7.64 1.29 -8.54
N PHE A 148 7.61 2.28 -9.44
CA PHE A 148 7.01 2.15 -10.75
C PHE A 148 7.67 1.06 -11.59
N ALA A 149 9.00 0.96 -11.56
CA ALA A 149 9.71 -0.10 -12.29
C ALA A 149 9.45 -1.50 -11.69
N ALA A 150 9.31 -1.60 -10.36
CA ALA A 150 9.19 -2.88 -9.66
C ALA A 150 7.78 -3.49 -9.69
N THR A 151 6.76 -2.72 -10.06
CA THR A 151 5.34 -3.11 -9.92
C THR A 151 4.64 -3.32 -11.25
N HIS A 152 3.56 -4.08 -11.23
CA HIS A 152 2.72 -4.40 -12.38
C HIS A 152 1.25 -4.08 -12.09
N LEU A 153 0.42 -4.03 -13.16
CA LEU A 153 -1.02 -3.93 -12.99
C LEU A 153 -1.55 -5.14 -12.23
N GLY A 154 -2.45 -4.91 -11.28
CA GLY A 154 -3.02 -5.94 -10.41
C GLY A 154 -2.20 -6.24 -9.14
N ASP A 155 -0.97 -5.74 -9.01
CA ASP A 155 -0.24 -5.83 -7.74
C ASP A 155 -1.06 -5.17 -6.62
N ARG A 156 -0.95 -5.71 -5.41
CA ARG A 156 -1.79 -5.28 -4.29
C ARG A 156 -1.15 -4.15 -3.49
N VAL A 157 -1.97 -3.17 -3.16
CA VAL A 157 -1.68 -2.06 -2.25
C VAL A 157 -2.60 -2.15 -1.05
N ILE A 158 -2.02 -2.21 0.13
CA ILE A 158 -2.73 -2.41 1.39
C ILE A 158 -2.55 -1.16 2.23
N VAL A 159 -3.63 -0.41 2.42
CA VAL A 159 -3.61 0.84 3.18
C VAL A 159 -4.22 0.59 4.55
N THR A 160 -3.45 0.84 5.60
CA THR A 160 -3.81 0.64 7.00
C THR A 160 -3.59 1.92 7.80
N ASN A 161 -4.10 1.94 9.04
CA ASN A 161 -3.87 3.01 9.99
C ASN A 161 -3.39 2.40 11.31
N GLY A 162 -2.08 2.31 11.52
CA GLY A 162 -1.46 1.74 12.72
C GLY A 162 -1.27 0.23 12.69
N LYS A 163 -1.24 -0.39 11.50
CA LYS A 163 -0.92 -1.82 11.35
C LYS A 163 0.37 -1.97 10.55
N ARG A 164 1.49 -1.84 11.25
CA ARG A 164 2.81 -2.14 10.71
C ARG A 164 3.03 -3.65 10.66
N LEU A 165 3.42 -4.15 9.48
CA LEU A 165 3.73 -5.56 9.33
C LEU A 165 5.02 -5.92 10.08
N SER A 166 5.03 -7.11 10.68
CA SER A 166 6.18 -7.68 11.36
C SER A 166 6.62 -8.99 10.70
N MET A 167 7.85 -9.42 10.95
CA MET A 167 8.38 -10.70 10.47
C MET A 167 7.40 -11.86 10.74
N GLY A 168 7.17 -12.71 9.74
CA GLY A 168 6.26 -13.85 9.84
C GLY A 168 4.77 -13.52 9.75
N GLN A 169 4.36 -12.25 9.64
CA GLN A 169 2.96 -11.89 9.44
C GLN A 169 2.51 -12.07 7.99
N SER A 170 1.24 -12.42 7.80
CA SER A 170 0.54 -12.27 6.53
C SER A 170 0.50 -10.79 6.16
N ILE A 171 1.02 -10.45 4.99
CA ILE A 171 0.99 -9.13 4.40
C ILE A 171 -0.45 -8.79 4.01
N VAL A 172 -1.30 -9.78 3.71
CA VAL A 172 -2.57 -9.58 2.98
C VAL A 172 -3.83 -9.81 3.81
N GLY A 173 -3.66 -9.91 5.13
CA GLY A 173 -4.72 -10.34 6.04
C GLY A 173 -4.83 -11.85 6.12
#